data_AF-A0A5D3KHZ6-F1
#
_entry.id   AF-A0A5D3KHZ6-F1
#
_cell.length_a   1.000
_cell.length_b   1.000
_cell.length_c   1.000
_cell.angle_alpha   90.00
_cell.angle_beta   90.00
_cell.angle_gamma   90.00
#
_symmetry.space_group_name_H-M   'P 1'
#
loop_
_entity.id
_entity.type
_entity.pdbx_description
1 polymer ?
#
loop_
_entity_poly.entity_id
_entity_poly.type
_entity_poly.pdbx_seq_one_letter_code
_entity_poly.pdbx_strand_id
1 'polypeptide(L)' 'MPPKTEPLTDKEFASLLVVGNVPPNGPAPVIPVAHRDRLIALGYMAHLSGRLRMTTNGRVRIYAGQLAAG' A
#
# COMPACT_ATOMS: atom_id res chain seq x y z
N MET A 1 21.52 -0.63 -6.76
CA MET A 1 21.05 -0.36 -5.38
C MET A 1 19.74 0.39 -5.51
N PRO A 2 18.59 -0.14 -5.04
CA PRO A 2 17.33 0.60 -5.13
C PRO A 2 17.47 1.90 -4.32
N PRO A 3 16.88 3.02 -4.77
CA PRO A 3 16.96 4.28 -4.04
C PRO A 3 16.41 4.07 -2.63
N LYS A 4 17.07 4.69 -1.64
CA LYS A 4 16.65 4.74 -0.24
C LYS A 4 15.24 5.34 -0.24
N THR A 5 14.23 4.49 -0.16
CA THR A 5 12.85 4.89 -0.38
C THR A 5 12.44 5.84 0.73
N GLU A 6 12.04 7.06 0.34
CA GLU A 6 11.51 8.04 1.27
C GLU A 6 10.40 7.40 2.12
N PRO A 7 10.32 7.74 3.41
CA PRO A 7 9.23 7.26 4.24
C PRO A 7 7.89 7.66 3.63
N LEU A 8 6.90 6.77 3.73
CA LEU A 8 5.53 7.08 3.33
C LEU A 8 5.02 8.27 4.12
N THR A 9 4.34 9.19 3.44
CA THR A 9 3.51 10.20 4.11
C THR A 9 2.29 9.53 4.77
N ASP A 10 1.68 10.20 5.74
CA ASP A 10 0.48 9.69 6.42
C ASP A 10 -0.67 9.40 5.43
N LYS A 11 -0.79 10.20 4.37
CA LYS A 11 -1.82 10.02 3.33
C LYS A 11 -1.56 8.79 2.46
N GLU A 12 -0.30 8.52 2.14
CA GLU A 12 0.08 7.31 1.41
C GLU A 12 -0.08 6.07 2.29
N PHE A 13 0.28 6.17 3.58
CA PHE A 13 0.05 5.10 4.53
C PHE A 13 -1.45 4.81 4.72
N ALA A 14 -2.29 5.84 4.82
CA ALA A 14 -3.75 5.68 4.85
C ALA A 14 -4.27 5.00 3.57
N SER A 15 -3.73 5.34 2.41
CA SER A 15 -4.10 4.69 1.15
C SER A 15 -3.67 3.23 1.11
N LEU A 16 -2.52 2.91 1.69
CA LEU A 16 -2.04 1.54 1.84
C LEU A 16 -2.98 0.73 2.78
N LEU A 17 -3.43 1.33 3.89
CA LEU A 17 -4.41 0.74 4.80
C LEU A 17 -5.75 0.45 4.09
N VAL A 18 -6.26 1.38 3.28
CA VAL A 18 -7.50 1.19 2.50
C VAL A 18 -7.40 -0.07 1.64
N VAL A 19 -6.28 -0.27 0.94
CA VAL A 19 -6.10 -1.44 0.08
C VAL A 19 -5.94 -2.73 0.89
N GLY A 20 -5.34 -2.66 2.09
CA GLY A 20 -5.17 -3.82 2.96
C GLY A 20 -6.42 -4.30 3.67
N ASN A 21 -7.35 -3.39 3.92
CA ASN A 21 -8.61 -3.71 4.57
C ASN A 21 -9.68 -4.21 3.59
N VAL A 22 -9.44 -4.11 2.28
CA VAL A 22 -10.35 -4.67 1.28
C VAL A 22 -10.17 -6.19 1.17
N PRO A 23 -11.23 -6.99 1.41
CA PRO A 23 -11.14 -8.43 1.23
C PRO A 23 -10.93 -8.78 -0.26
N PRO A 24 -10.34 -9.94 -0.59
CA PRO A 24 -10.03 -10.31 -1.98
C PRO A 24 -11.21 -10.24 -2.96
N ASN A 25 -12.43 -10.51 -2.45
CA ASN A 25 -13.69 -10.50 -3.20
C ASN A 25 -14.51 -9.21 -2.97
N GLY A 26 -13.98 -8.23 -2.25
CA GLY A 26 -14.64 -6.96 -1.95
C GLY A 26 -14.66 -5.98 -3.12
N PRO A 27 -15.22 -4.78 -2.94
CA PRO A 27 -15.15 -3.70 -3.92
C PRO A 27 -13.69 -3.29 -4.18
N ALA A 28 -13.38 -2.84 -5.40
CA ALA A 28 -12.03 -2.36 -5.70
C ALA A 28 -11.69 -1.14 -4.82
N PRO A 29 -10.51 -1.11 -4.18
CA PRO A 29 -10.13 0.02 -3.35
C PRO A 29 -9.97 1.28 -4.22
N VAL A 30 -10.58 2.37 -3.78
CA VAL A 30 -10.47 3.68 -4.43
C VAL A 30 -9.44 4.51 -3.66
N ILE A 31 -8.31 4.80 -4.31
CA ILE A 31 -7.24 5.64 -3.76
C ILE A 31 -6.79 6.63 -4.84
N PRO A 32 -6.20 7.78 -4.46
CA PRO A 32 -5.64 8.73 -5.43
C PRO A 32 -4.62 8.07 -6.35
N VAL A 33 -4.64 8.43 -7.64
CA VAL A 33 -3.75 7.86 -8.67
C VAL A 33 -2.28 8.04 -8.30
N ALA A 34 -1.90 9.21 -7.80
CA ALA A 34 -0.53 9.48 -7.36
C ALA A 34 -0.06 8.53 -6.24
N HIS A 35 -0.93 8.23 -5.26
CA HIS A 35 -0.60 7.28 -4.20
C HIS A 35 -0.49 5.86 -4.75
N ARG A 36 -1.41 5.47 -5.64
CA ARG A 36 -1.37 4.16 -6.30
C ARG A 36 -0.04 3.94 -7.01
N ASP A 37 0.35 4.88 -7.88
CA ASP A 37 1.52 4.73 -8.74
C ASP A 37 2.81 4.71 -7.89
N ARG A 38 2.90 5.58 -6.87
CA ARG A 38 4.03 5.58 -5.93
C ARG A 38 4.10 4.30 -5.10
N LEU A 39 3.00 3.85 -4.51
CA LEU A 39 2.97 2.63 -3.70
C LEU A 39 3.23 1.35 -4.53
N ILE A 40 2.87 1.33 -5.82
CA ILE A 40 3.27 0.27 -6.75
C ILE A 40 4.77 0.35 -7.05
N ALA A 41 5.30 1.54 -7.35
CA ALA A 41 6.73 1.72 -7.61
C ALA A 41 7.60 1.31 -6.42
N LEU A 42 7.09 1.52 -5.19
CA LEU A 42 7.71 1.08 -3.94
C LEU A 42 7.54 -0.43 -3.65
N GLY A 43 6.76 -1.14 -4.46
CA GLY A 43 6.52 -2.58 -4.31
C GLY A 43 5.60 -2.96 -3.16
N TYR A 44 4.84 -2.02 -2.60
CA TYR A 44 3.86 -2.29 -1.54
C TYR A 44 2.53 -2.81 -2.08
N MET A 45 2.24 -2.52 -3.35
CA MET A 45 1.05 -2.99 -4.05
C MET A 45 1.39 -3.40 -5.47
N ALA A 46 0.50 -4.18 -6.08
CA ALA A 46 0.61 -4.58 -7.48
C ALA A 46 -0.78 -4.69 -8.12
N HIS A 47 -0.85 -4.45 -9.42
CA HIS A 47 -2.01 -4.83 -10.22
C HIS A 47 -1.94 -6.34 -10.52
N LEU A 48 -2.85 -7.11 -9.94
CA LEU A 48 -2.98 -8.54 -10.15
C LEU A 48 -4.41 -8.85 -10.59
N SER A 49 -4.56 -9.52 -11.74
CA SER A 49 -5.87 -9.90 -12.28
C SER A 49 -6.86 -8.73 -12.41
N GLY A 50 -6.37 -7.57 -12.86
CA GLY A 50 -7.18 -6.36 -13.02
C GLY A 50 -7.54 -5.62 -11.73
N ARG A 51 -7.00 -6.04 -10.57
CA ARG A 51 -7.27 -5.42 -9.27
C ARG A 51 -5.99 -5.01 -8.56
N LEU A 52 -6.08 -3.93 -7.79
CA LEU A 52 -5.01 -3.52 -6.90
C LEU A 52 -4.97 -4.47 -5.70
N ARG A 53 -3.82 -5.13 -5.50
CA ARG A 53 -3.59 -6.06 -4.39
C ARG A 53 -2.37 -5.65 -3.60
N MET A 54 -2.43 -5.89 -2.30
CA MET A 54 -1.28 -5.73 -1.41
C MET A 54 -0.24 -6.81 -1.68
N THR A 55 1.03 -6.42 -1.64
CA THR A 55 2.15 -7.38 -1.58
C THR A 55 2.48 -7.74 -0.12
N THR A 56 3.34 -8.74 0.08
CA THR A 56 3.88 -9.08 1.40
C THR A 56 4.60 -7.87 2.02
N ASN A 57 5.38 -7.13 1.23
CA ASN A 57 6.10 -5.93 1.70
C ASN A 57 5.13 -4.84 2.16
N GLY A 58 4.00 -4.66 1.47
CA GLY A 58 2.94 -3.72 1.89
C GLY A 58 2.34 -4.09 3.23
N ARG A 59 2.07 -5.38 3.48
CA ARG A 59 1.57 -5.87 4.78
C ARG A 59 2.57 -5.64 5.91
N VAL A 60 3.84 -5.97 5.67
CA VAL A 60 4.92 -5.72 6.65
C VAL A 60 5.01 -4.22 6.97
N ARG A 61 4.88 -3.35 5.96
CA ARG A 61 4.90 -1.89 6.17
C ARG A 61 3.72 -1.40 7.01
N ILE A 62 2.52 -1.93 6.79
CA ILE A 62 1.35 -1.64 7.65
C ILE A 62 1.64 -2.06 9.09
N TYR A 63 2.09 -3.29 9.30
CA TYR A 63 2.37 -3.81 10.62
C TYR A 63 3.43 -2.98 11.35
N ALA A 64 4.51 -2.62 10.68
CA ALA A 64 5.54 -1.73 11.22
C ALA A 64 4.99 -0.34 11.57
N GLY A 65 4.11 0.22 10.73
CA GLY A 65 3.46 1.51 11.03
C GLY A 65 2.48 1.44 12.21
N GLN A 66 1.77 0.32 12.37
CA GLN A 66 0.88 0.10 13.51
C GLN A 66 1.65 -0.05 14.83
N LEU A 67 2.80 -0.74 14.80
CA LEU A 67 3.67 -0.88 15.98
C LEU A 67 4.33 0.45 16.39
N ALA A 68 4.61 1.35 15.46
CA ALA A 68 5.19 2.65 15.76
C ALA A 68 4.17 3.68 16.28
N ALA A 69 2.87 3.40 16.13
CA ALA A 69 1.78 4.28 16.58
C ALA A 69 1.18 3.87 17.94
N GLY A 70 1.63 2.75 18.53
CA GLY A 70 1.27 2.29 19.87
C GLY A 70 2.36 2.63 20.88
#